data_AF-A0AAV5WZN5-F1
#
_entry.id   AF-A0AAV5WZN5-F1
#
_cell.length_a   1.000
_cell.length_b   1.000
_cell.length_c   1.000
_cell.angle_alpha   90.00
_cell.angle_beta   90.00
_cell.angle_gamma   90.00
#
_symmetry.space_group_name_H-M   'P 1'
#
loop_
_entity.id
_entity.type
_entity.pdbx_description
1 polymer ?
#
loop_
_entity_poly.entity_id
_entity_poly.type
_entity_poly.pdbx_seq_one_letter_code
_entity_poly.pdbx_strand_id
1 'polypeptide(L)'
;PSNLFNRYSITQNQGEFAELDMALFSRTATVRRCQHTDWELCERVRLQELNEARDRAAQMEKTMRWWSECTANWRSKWSTVRDERNRAREESHAMRDALDEANERIESVNRAKRVVELELARSESALHRVKKEKIIAKVPEPELIPMRKADCGVEAKPMTMNECTQTDDMYVLPRSASLSSLSSTRRVQITGKHDREVNPCLEARIASLETELMMANAKCAELEAAKGAAVDEMEELRRHNEENLRKASRAEQKEIEKARTENDELRAEVTTLREENEKLLTQIRELRYAAAAAAAAAAEAAEAEDETPTPPI
;
A
#
# COMPACT_ATOMS: atom_id res chain seq x y z
N PRO A 1 20.63 -17.85 -14.55
CA PRO A 1 20.25 -18.71 -15.70
C PRO A 1 20.15 -20.18 -15.26
N SER A 2 18.96 -20.59 -14.84
CA SER A 2 18.61 -21.98 -14.56
C SER A 2 17.15 -22.16 -14.97
N ASN A 3 16.99 -22.60 -16.22
CA ASN A 3 15.71 -22.94 -16.85
C ASN A 3 15.12 -24.18 -16.17
N LEU A 4 14.00 -24.00 -15.46
CA LEU A 4 13.09 -25.07 -15.07
C LEU A 4 11.84 -24.97 -15.96
N PHE A 5 11.98 -25.40 -17.21
CA PHE A 5 10.87 -25.66 -18.13
C PHE A 5 11.08 -27.04 -18.74
N ASN A 6 10.53 -28.08 -18.11
CA ASN A 6 9.83 -29.18 -18.78
C ASN A 6 9.39 -30.23 -17.74
N ARG A 7 8.11 -30.23 -17.37
CA ARG A 7 7.51 -31.38 -16.67
C ARG A 7 6.07 -31.66 -17.07
N TYR A 8 5.70 -31.28 -18.29
CA TYR A 8 4.43 -31.67 -18.91
C TYR A 8 4.69 -32.04 -20.37
N SER A 9 5.39 -33.15 -20.59
CA SER A 9 5.32 -33.88 -21.85
C SER A 9 3.99 -34.64 -21.84
N ILE A 10 2.98 -34.04 -22.48
CA ILE A 10 1.69 -34.67 -22.78
C ILE A 10 1.98 -35.89 -23.66
N THR A 11 1.91 -37.08 -23.08
CA THR A 11 1.82 -38.33 -23.82
C THR A 11 0.44 -38.42 -24.46
N GLN A 12 0.42 -38.37 -25.79
CA GLN A 12 -0.67 -38.80 -26.65
C GLN A 12 -1.02 -40.27 -26.32
N ASN A 13 -2.03 -40.50 -25.48
CA ASN A 13 -2.74 -41.78 -25.37
C ASN A 13 -4.07 -41.60 -24.61
N GLN A 14 -4.89 -40.64 -25.03
CA GLN A 14 -6.17 -40.31 -24.38
C GLN A 14 -7.39 -41.06 -24.95
N GLY A 15 -7.21 -41.98 -25.91
CA GLY A 15 -8.33 -42.73 -26.51
C GLY A 15 -8.77 -43.96 -25.72
N GLU A 16 -7.83 -44.80 -25.28
CA GLU A 16 -8.17 -46.13 -24.73
C GLU A 16 -8.46 -46.14 -23.22
N PHE A 17 -7.95 -45.16 -22.46
CA PHE A 17 -8.16 -45.12 -21.01
C PHE A 17 -9.57 -44.64 -20.63
N ALA A 18 -10.18 -43.77 -21.45
CA ALA A 18 -11.54 -43.26 -21.20
C ALA A 18 -12.63 -44.30 -21.49
N GLU A 19 -12.39 -45.19 -22.47
CA GLU A 19 -13.35 -46.23 -22.87
C GLU A 19 -13.39 -47.37 -21.84
N LEU A 20 -12.26 -47.70 -21.23
CA LEU A 20 -12.18 -48.66 -20.12
C LEU A 20 -12.83 -48.12 -18.83
N ASP A 21 -12.66 -46.82 -18.54
CA ASP A 21 -13.24 -46.17 -17.35
C ASP A 21 -14.77 -46.05 -17.46
N MET A 22 -15.31 -45.75 -18.66
CA MET A 22 -16.76 -45.80 -18.92
C MET A 22 -17.32 -47.23 -18.85
N ALA A 23 -16.56 -48.24 -19.29
CA ALA A 23 -16.98 -49.63 -19.22
C ALA A 23 -16.95 -50.19 -17.77
N LEU A 24 -16.09 -49.65 -16.90
CA LEU A 24 -16.03 -49.95 -15.47
C LEU A 24 -17.19 -49.30 -14.70
N PHE A 25 -17.55 -48.06 -15.03
CA PHE A 25 -18.72 -47.38 -14.44
C PHE A 25 -20.07 -48.01 -14.84
N SER A 26 -20.15 -48.62 -16.02
CA SER A 26 -21.36 -49.32 -16.49
C SER A 26 -21.56 -50.71 -15.87
N ARG A 27 -20.65 -51.16 -14.99
CA ARG A 27 -20.60 -52.52 -14.45
C ARG A 27 -20.52 -52.56 -12.92
N THR A 28 -21.25 -51.70 -12.21
CA THR A 28 -21.57 -52.04 -10.81
C THR A 28 -22.30 -53.38 -10.81
N ALA A 29 -21.68 -54.38 -10.16
CA ALA A 29 -22.06 -55.79 -10.20
C ALA A 29 -23.48 -56.08 -9.65
N THR A 30 -24.16 -55.05 -9.14
CA THR A 30 -25.53 -55.00 -8.65
C THR A 30 -26.55 -55.05 -9.79
N VAL A 31 -26.32 -54.33 -10.91
CA VAL A 31 -27.29 -54.25 -12.01
C VAL A 31 -27.38 -55.55 -12.82
N ARG A 32 -26.27 -56.30 -12.98
CA ARG A 32 -26.28 -57.58 -13.71
C ARG A 32 -26.98 -58.74 -12.99
N ARG A 33 -27.32 -58.59 -11.70
CA ARG A 33 -28.04 -59.61 -10.92
C ARG A 33 -29.51 -59.31 -10.71
N CYS A 34 -30.03 -58.23 -11.30
CA CYS A 34 -31.45 -57.93 -11.27
C CYS A 34 -32.19 -58.86 -12.24
N GLN A 35 -32.70 -60.00 -11.75
CA GLN A 35 -33.76 -60.71 -12.47
C GLN A 35 -34.98 -59.77 -12.52
N HIS A 36 -35.71 -59.79 -13.62
CA HIS A 36 -36.71 -58.79 -14.05
C HIS A 36 -37.91 -58.56 -13.08
N THR A 37 -37.89 -59.12 -11.87
CA THR A 37 -38.97 -59.13 -10.87
C THR A 37 -38.82 -58.10 -9.74
N ASP A 38 -37.62 -57.60 -9.42
CA ASP A 38 -37.40 -56.68 -8.29
C ASP A 38 -36.85 -55.31 -8.73
N TRP A 39 -37.57 -54.64 -9.63
CA TRP A 39 -37.21 -53.30 -10.12
C TRP A 39 -37.00 -52.29 -8.98
N GLU A 40 -37.81 -52.35 -7.92
CA GLU A 40 -37.71 -51.50 -6.73
C GLU A 40 -36.39 -51.68 -5.97
N LEU A 41 -35.83 -52.89 -5.94
CA LEU A 41 -34.53 -53.15 -5.30
C LEU A 41 -33.40 -52.55 -6.14
N CYS A 42 -33.48 -52.71 -7.46
CA CYS A 42 -32.47 -52.22 -8.39
C CYS A 42 -32.47 -50.70 -8.49
N GLU A 43 -33.65 -50.06 -8.46
CA GLU A 43 -33.78 -48.61 -8.39
C GLU A 43 -33.27 -48.06 -7.04
N ARG A 44 -33.56 -48.73 -5.92
CA ARG A 44 -33.01 -48.36 -4.60
C ARG A 44 -31.49 -48.40 -4.59
N VAL A 45 -30.88 -49.46 -5.13
CA VAL A 45 -29.41 -49.57 -5.20
C VAL A 45 -28.82 -48.51 -6.12
N ARG A 46 -29.44 -48.24 -7.28
CA ARG A 46 -29.02 -47.16 -8.19
C ARG A 46 -29.07 -45.79 -7.52
N LEU A 47 -30.15 -45.49 -6.80
CA LEU A 47 -30.29 -44.24 -6.05
C LEU A 47 -29.27 -44.13 -4.92
N GLN A 48 -28.98 -45.24 -4.24
CA GLN A 48 -27.93 -45.30 -3.23
C GLN A 48 -26.55 -45.01 -3.85
N GLU A 49 -26.18 -45.69 -4.95
CA GLU A 49 -24.91 -45.46 -5.65
C GLU A 49 -24.77 -44.01 -6.14
N LEU A 50 -25.87 -43.40 -6.61
CA LEU A 50 -25.90 -41.99 -7.01
C LEU A 50 -25.73 -41.04 -5.83
N ASN A 51 -26.38 -41.32 -4.69
CA ASN A 51 -26.21 -40.53 -3.48
C ASN A 51 -24.77 -40.63 -2.94
N GLU A 52 -24.20 -41.83 -2.91
CA GLU A 52 -22.80 -42.04 -2.51
C GLU A 52 -21.81 -41.34 -3.46
N ALA A 53 -22.11 -41.28 -4.75
CA ALA A 53 -21.33 -40.50 -5.71
C ALA A 53 -21.45 -38.98 -5.46
N ARG A 54 -22.66 -38.49 -5.19
CA ARG A 54 -22.90 -37.07 -4.85
C ARG A 54 -22.20 -36.66 -3.56
N ASP A 55 -22.26 -37.49 -2.52
CA ASP A 55 -21.62 -37.23 -1.24
C ASP A 55 -20.09 -37.18 -1.39
N ARG A 56 -19.51 -38.09 -2.18
CA ARG A 56 -18.07 -38.06 -2.51
C ARG A 56 -17.69 -36.79 -3.28
N ALA A 57 -18.50 -36.38 -4.26
CA ALA A 57 -18.27 -35.15 -5.02
C ALA A 57 -18.35 -33.91 -4.11
N ALA A 58 -19.37 -33.81 -3.26
CA ALA A 58 -19.52 -32.71 -2.30
C ALA A 58 -18.35 -32.64 -1.31
N GLN A 59 -17.86 -33.79 -0.84
CA GLN A 59 -16.68 -33.85 0.03
C GLN A 59 -15.41 -33.41 -0.71
N MET A 60 -15.23 -33.82 -1.97
CA MET A 60 -14.11 -33.36 -2.82
C MET A 60 -14.17 -31.84 -3.04
N GLU A 61 -15.35 -31.28 -3.32
CA GLU A 61 -15.53 -29.83 -3.46
C GLU A 61 -15.15 -29.08 -2.18
N LYS A 62 -15.60 -29.58 -1.02
CA LYS A 62 -15.22 -29.01 0.28
C LYS A 62 -13.70 -29.02 0.48
N THR A 63 -13.05 -30.14 0.19
CA THR A 63 -11.59 -30.25 0.27
C THR A 63 -10.90 -29.29 -0.69
N MET A 64 -11.34 -29.22 -1.95
CA MET A 64 -10.80 -28.30 -2.97
C MET A 64 -10.97 -26.83 -2.57
N ARG A 65 -12.12 -26.49 -2.00
CA ARG A 65 -12.41 -25.13 -1.51
C ARG A 65 -11.48 -24.76 -0.36
N TRP A 66 -11.30 -25.67 0.60
CA TRP A 66 -10.37 -25.49 1.71
C TRP A 66 -8.92 -25.30 1.25
N TRP A 67 -8.43 -26.13 0.31
CA TRP A 67 -7.10 -25.94 -0.28
C TRP A 67 -6.95 -24.59 -0.97
N SER A 68 -7.97 -24.15 -1.69
CA SER A 68 -7.99 -22.86 -2.39
C SER A 68 -7.91 -21.69 -1.39
N GLU A 69 -8.72 -21.72 -0.34
CA GLU A 69 -8.71 -20.73 0.74
C GLU A 69 -7.37 -20.70 1.48
N CYS A 70 -6.80 -21.87 1.80
CA CYS A 70 -5.47 -21.96 2.42
C CYS A 70 -4.39 -21.32 1.54
N THR A 71 -4.42 -21.60 0.24
CA THR A 71 -3.42 -21.06 -0.70
C THR A 71 -3.59 -19.55 -0.88
N ALA A 72 -4.82 -19.04 -0.94
CA ALA A 72 -5.11 -17.62 -0.98
C ALA A 72 -4.62 -16.91 0.29
N ASN A 73 -4.92 -17.46 1.47
CA ASN A 73 -4.51 -16.91 2.76
C ASN A 73 -2.97 -16.86 2.89
N TRP A 74 -2.28 -17.93 2.53
CA TRP A 74 -0.82 -17.96 2.52
C TRP A 74 -0.24 -16.91 1.57
N ARG A 75 -0.77 -16.79 0.34
CA ARG A 75 -0.32 -15.76 -0.62
C ARG A 75 -0.53 -14.36 -0.08
N SER A 76 -1.68 -14.08 0.53
CA SER A 76 -1.97 -12.78 1.14
C SER A 76 -0.97 -12.46 2.25
N LYS A 77 -0.80 -13.37 3.23
CA LYS A 77 0.17 -13.19 4.33
C LYS A 77 1.58 -12.98 3.82
N TRP A 78 1.99 -13.74 2.79
CA TRP A 78 3.32 -13.62 2.23
C TRP A 78 3.54 -12.34 1.44
N SER A 79 2.51 -11.80 0.78
CA SER A 79 2.57 -10.46 0.21
C SER A 79 2.71 -9.42 1.31
N THR A 80 1.87 -9.46 2.34
CA THR A 80 1.92 -8.51 3.45
C THR A 80 3.30 -8.46 4.11
N VAL A 81 3.87 -9.60 4.51
CA VAL A 81 5.20 -9.66 5.13
C VAL A 81 6.29 -9.14 4.18
N ARG A 82 6.17 -9.44 2.88
CA ARG A 82 7.11 -8.94 1.87
C ARG A 82 7.02 -7.43 1.74
N ASP A 83 5.82 -6.87 1.69
CA ASP A 83 5.56 -5.45 1.55
C ASP A 83 6.01 -4.68 2.80
N GLU A 84 5.75 -5.21 4.00
CA GLU A 84 6.28 -4.69 5.27
C GLU A 84 7.81 -4.68 5.29
N ARG A 85 8.45 -5.79 4.91
CA ARG A 85 9.91 -5.88 4.82
C ARG A 85 10.48 -4.90 3.80
N ASN A 86 9.81 -4.71 2.66
CA ASN A 86 10.25 -3.75 1.64
C ASN A 86 10.11 -2.31 2.14
N ARG A 87 8.97 -1.97 2.75
CA ARG A 87 8.74 -0.67 3.39
C ARG A 87 9.79 -0.34 4.45
N ALA A 88 10.09 -1.28 5.35
CA ALA A 88 11.13 -1.07 6.37
C ALA A 88 12.53 -0.84 5.76
N ARG A 89 12.82 -1.44 4.60
CA ARG A 89 14.06 -1.16 3.86
C ARG A 89 14.05 0.23 3.25
N GLU A 90 12.97 0.61 2.58
CA GLU A 90 12.80 1.94 1.99
C GLU A 90 12.90 3.05 3.05
N GLU A 91 12.24 2.87 4.19
CA GLU A 91 12.36 3.79 5.34
C GLU A 91 13.79 3.86 5.88
N SER A 92 14.49 2.72 6.00
CA SER A 92 15.89 2.69 6.42
C SER A 92 16.83 3.39 5.44
N HIS A 93 16.54 3.33 4.14
CA HIS A 93 17.28 4.06 3.11
C HIS A 93 16.97 5.55 3.19
N ALA A 94 15.70 5.93 3.25
CA ALA A 94 15.28 7.34 3.37
C ALA A 94 15.87 8.03 4.60
N MET A 95 15.96 7.33 5.75
CA MET A 95 16.58 7.88 6.96
C MET A 95 18.09 8.04 6.84
N ARG A 96 18.76 7.18 6.07
CA ARG A 96 20.19 7.34 5.76
C ARG A 96 20.43 8.54 4.85
N ASP A 97 19.63 8.67 3.79
CA ASP A 97 19.71 9.81 2.87
C ASP A 97 19.43 11.13 3.62
N ALA A 98 18.45 11.16 4.52
CA ALA A 98 18.15 12.32 5.36
C ALA A 98 19.29 12.66 6.35
N LEU A 99 19.96 11.64 6.89
CA LEU A 99 21.13 11.83 7.75
C LEU A 99 22.30 12.42 6.96
N ASP A 100 22.58 11.90 5.77
CA ASP A 100 23.63 12.40 4.89
C ASP A 100 23.36 13.85 4.49
N GLU A 101 22.12 14.18 4.11
CA GLU A 101 21.70 15.55 3.80
C GLU A 101 21.82 16.49 5.01
N ALA A 102 21.47 16.03 6.22
CA ALA A 102 21.65 16.80 7.45
C ALA A 102 23.14 17.04 7.76
N ASN A 103 24.00 16.04 7.54
CA ASN A 103 25.44 16.17 7.70
C ASN A 103 26.03 17.19 6.71
N GLU A 104 25.62 17.15 5.44
CA GLU A 104 26.02 18.15 4.44
C GLU A 104 25.61 19.57 4.84
N ARG A 105 24.40 19.74 5.38
CA ARG A 105 23.93 21.02 5.94
C ARG A 105 24.78 21.47 7.13
N ILE A 106 25.10 20.57 8.06
CA ILE A 106 25.96 20.88 9.22
C ILE A 106 27.35 21.31 8.74
N GLU A 107 27.94 20.61 7.77
CA GLU A 107 29.22 20.98 7.20
C GLU A 107 29.18 22.35 6.53
N SER A 108 28.12 22.63 5.77
CA SER A 108 27.90 23.93 5.13
C SER A 108 27.82 25.06 6.15
N VAL A 109 27.01 24.89 7.20
CA VAL A 109 26.88 25.86 8.30
C VAL A 109 28.21 26.05 9.02
N ASN A 110 28.95 24.97 9.29
CA ASN A 110 30.27 25.06 9.91
C ASN A 110 31.29 25.79 9.02
N ARG A 111 31.25 25.59 7.69
CA ARG A 111 32.06 26.38 6.75
C ARG A 111 31.70 27.85 6.82
N ALA A 112 30.42 28.20 6.78
CA ALA A 112 29.96 29.59 6.90
C ALA A 112 30.35 30.23 8.25
N LYS A 113 30.21 29.49 9.36
CA LYS A 113 30.62 29.92 10.70
C LYS A 113 32.10 30.29 10.74
N ARG A 114 32.98 29.45 10.20
CA ARG A 114 34.43 29.72 10.14
C ARG A 114 34.75 30.99 9.34
N VAL A 115 34.02 31.25 8.25
CA VAL A 115 34.19 32.49 7.46
C VAL A 115 33.83 33.71 8.30
N VAL A 116 32.68 33.68 8.99
CA VAL A 116 32.23 34.78 9.87
C VAL A 116 33.20 35.00 11.04
N GLU A 117 33.68 33.93 11.68
CA GLU A 117 34.68 34.01 12.76
C GLU A 117 35.98 34.69 12.27
N LEU A 118 36.44 34.37 11.06
CA LEU A 118 37.61 35.02 10.46
C LEU A 118 37.38 36.50 10.14
N GLU A 119 36.20 36.87 9.62
CA GLU A 119 35.83 38.25 9.35
C GLU A 119 35.71 39.09 10.64
N LEU A 120 35.15 38.49 11.70
CA LEU A 120 35.08 39.10 13.02
C LEU A 120 36.48 39.39 13.56
N ALA A 121 37.38 38.40 13.54
CA ALA A 121 38.76 38.56 14.00
C ALA A 121 39.53 39.66 13.22
N ARG A 122 39.31 39.75 11.90
CA ARG A 122 39.87 40.82 11.07
C ARG A 122 39.33 42.19 11.48
N SER A 123 38.03 42.30 11.70
CA SER A 123 37.35 43.54 12.10
C SER A 123 37.78 44.00 13.49
N GLU A 124 37.93 43.09 14.44
CA GLU A 124 38.45 43.37 15.79
C GLU A 124 39.89 43.89 15.74
N SER A 125 40.75 43.27 14.92
CA SER A 125 42.13 43.72 14.72
C SER A 125 42.20 45.12 14.10
N ALA A 126 41.35 45.41 13.11
CA ALA A 126 41.24 46.73 12.50
C ALA A 126 40.76 47.79 13.52
N LEU A 127 39.75 47.45 14.34
CA LEU A 127 39.25 48.32 15.41
C LEU A 127 40.34 48.62 16.43
N HIS A 128 41.12 47.63 16.84
CA HIS A 128 42.25 47.82 17.76
C HIS A 128 43.30 48.76 17.15
N ARG A 129 43.57 48.64 15.84
CA ARG A 129 44.50 49.53 15.12
C ARG A 129 44.02 50.99 15.14
N VAL A 130 42.76 51.24 14.79
CA VAL A 130 42.15 52.59 14.83
C VAL A 130 42.13 53.15 16.25
N LYS A 131 41.81 52.33 17.26
CA LYS A 131 41.89 52.76 18.68
C LYS A 131 43.30 53.21 19.05
N LYS A 132 44.33 52.45 18.64
CA LYS A 132 45.74 52.80 18.87
C LYS A 132 46.12 54.11 18.18
N GLU A 133 45.77 54.28 16.91
CA GLU A 133 46.01 55.51 16.13
C GLU A 133 45.34 56.73 16.79
N LYS A 134 44.10 56.58 17.28
CA LYS A 134 43.35 57.64 17.98
C LYS A 134 43.93 58.01 19.36
N ILE A 135 44.55 57.06 20.05
CA ILE A 135 45.29 57.32 21.30
C ILE A 135 46.56 58.10 21.00
N ILE A 136 47.34 57.67 19.99
CA ILE A 136 48.58 58.35 19.57
C ILE A 136 48.30 59.79 19.14
N ALA A 137 47.22 60.03 18.38
CA ALA A 137 46.82 61.38 17.96
C ALA A 137 46.35 62.31 19.11
N LYS A 138 46.09 61.77 20.31
CA LYS A 138 45.68 62.54 21.50
C LYS A 138 46.80 62.84 22.48
N VAL A 139 48.02 62.34 22.25
CA VAL A 139 49.19 62.63 23.10
C VAL A 139 49.80 63.96 22.65
N PRO A 140 49.81 65.02 23.49
CA PRO A 140 50.61 66.21 23.23
C PRO A 140 52.11 65.85 23.24
N GLU A 141 52.85 66.44 22.31
CA GLU A 141 54.28 66.28 22.08
C GLU A 141 55.09 66.24 23.40
N PRO A 142 55.88 65.18 23.67
CA PRO A 142 56.59 65.06 24.93
C PRO A 142 57.89 65.89 24.92
N GLU A 143 58.04 66.78 25.89
CA GLU A 143 59.34 67.34 26.26
C GLU A 143 60.27 66.22 26.78
N LEU A 144 61.50 66.22 26.28
CA LEU A 144 62.55 65.26 26.60
C LEU A 144 63.00 65.38 28.07
N ILE A 145 62.62 64.43 28.92
CA ILE A 145 63.21 64.28 30.26
C ILE A 145 64.24 63.14 30.25
N PRO A 146 65.50 63.37 30.68
CA PRO A 146 66.55 62.36 30.70
C PRO A 146 66.28 61.23 31.71
N MET A 147 66.18 60.00 31.21
CA MET A 147 66.10 58.79 32.04
C MET A 147 67.48 58.44 32.61
N ARG A 148 67.63 58.50 33.93
CA ARG A 148 68.77 57.91 34.64
C ARG A 148 68.59 56.40 34.74
N LYS A 149 69.62 55.65 34.37
CA LYS A 149 69.71 54.20 34.60
C LYS A 149 69.87 53.94 36.10
N ALA A 150 69.00 53.11 36.66
CA ALA A 150 69.22 52.49 37.96
C ALA A 150 69.43 51.00 37.70
N ASP A 151 70.64 50.52 37.99
CA ASP A 151 70.95 49.11 38.09
C ASP A 151 70.28 48.57 39.36
N CYS A 152 69.39 47.58 39.20
CA CYS A 152 69.05 46.67 40.28
C CYS A 152 69.05 45.25 39.73
N GLY A 153 70.12 44.51 40.04
CA GLY A 153 70.17 43.07 39.86
C GLY A 153 69.21 42.40 40.83
N VAL A 154 68.26 41.64 40.29
CA VAL A 154 67.53 40.60 41.03
C VAL A 154 67.41 39.41 40.09
N GLU A 155 68.12 38.34 40.43
CA GLU A 155 67.95 37.02 39.83
C GLU A 155 66.56 36.48 40.14
N ALA A 156 65.82 36.02 39.13
CA ALA A 156 64.65 35.17 39.30
C ALA A 156 64.71 34.00 38.31
N LYS A 157 64.84 32.79 38.85
CA LYS A 157 64.86 31.50 38.16
C LYS A 157 63.58 31.25 37.34
N PRO A 158 63.64 30.48 36.23
CA PRO A 158 62.46 30.00 35.55
C PRO A 158 61.93 28.74 36.25
N MET A 159 60.64 28.70 36.60
CA MET A 159 59.93 27.44 36.83
C MET A 159 58.93 27.21 35.69
N THR A 160 59.15 26.09 35.03
CA THR A 160 58.25 25.42 34.10
C THR A 160 56.98 24.95 34.82
N MET A 161 55.81 25.19 34.24
CA MET A 161 54.66 24.31 34.40
C MET A 161 53.93 24.19 33.06
N ASN A 162 54.07 23.01 32.47
CA ASN A 162 52.99 22.43 31.67
C ASN A 162 51.99 21.83 32.66
N GLU A 163 50.70 22.05 32.47
CA GLU A 163 49.73 21.01 32.80
C GLU A 163 48.54 21.04 31.86
N CYS A 164 48.31 19.87 31.29
CA CYS A 164 47.21 19.51 30.41
C CYS A 164 45.97 19.26 31.28
N THR A 165 44.82 19.84 30.94
CA THR A 165 43.54 19.27 31.36
C THR A 165 42.61 19.19 30.15
N GLN A 166 42.58 17.98 29.64
CA GLN A 166 41.57 17.40 28.77
C GLN A 166 40.36 17.07 29.65
N THR A 167 39.18 17.57 29.28
CA THR A 167 37.90 16.99 29.71
C THR A 167 36.97 16.98 28.51
N ASP A 168 36.99 15.86 27.80
CA ASP A 168 35.78 15.29 27.22
C ASP A 168 34.99 14.70 28.40
N ASP A 169 33.79 15.20 28.65
CA ASP A 169 32.70 14.31 29.04
C ASP A 169 31.33 14.93 28.77
N MET A 170 30.51 14.03 28.23
CA MET A 170 29.19 14.17 27.66
C MET A 170 28.12 14.25 28.75
N TYR A 171 27.39 15.37 28.91
CA TYR A 171 26.06 15.35 29.56
C TYR A 171 25.13 16.47 29.03
N VAL A 172 24.11 16.03 28.29
CA VAL A 172 22.69 16.41 28.35
C VAL A 172 22.34 17.88 28.66
N LEU A 173 21.89 18.58 27.62
CA LEU A 173 21.06 19.79 27.72
C LEU A 173 19.70 19.49 28.38
N PRO A 174 19.20 20.40 29.23
CA PRO A 174 17.79 20.77 29.15
C PRO A 174 17.61 22.28 28.97
N ARG A 175 17.07 22.61 27.81
CA ARG A 175 15.85 23.41 27.59
C ARG A 175 15.65 24.68 28.46
N SER A 176 15.61 25.79 27.73
CA SER A 176 14.80 27.00 27.93
C SER A 176 15.00 27.81 29.22
N ALA A 177 15.67 28.96 29.07
CA ALA A 177 15.36 30.14 29.86
C ALA A 177 15.36 31.38 28.95
N SER A 178 14.17 31.93 28.74
CA SER A 178 13.92 33.26 28.20
C SER A 178 14.77 34.30 28.92
N LEU A 179 15.49 35.13 28.15
CA LEU A 179 16.02 36.40 28.64
C LEU A 179 15.34 37.53 27.88
N SER A 180 14.12 37.83 28.30
CA SER A 180 13.49 39.13 28.09
C SER A 180 14.20 40.16 28.96
N SER A 181 15.08 40.92 28.30
CA SER A 181 15.32 42.36 28.46
C SER A 181 15.37 42.96 29.87
N LEU A 182 16.60 43.13 30.38
CA LEU A 182 16.93 44.24 31.28
C LEU A 182 17.02 45.53 30.46
N SER A 183 15.98 46.36 30.54
CA SER A 183 16.03 47.75 30.07
C SER A 183 16.73 48.60 31.14
N SER A 184 18.03 48.83 31.00
CA SER A 184 18.74 49.88 31.74
C SER A 184 19.17 50.97 30.77
N THR A 185 18.34 52.00 30.67
CA THR A 185 18.56 53.15 29.79
C THR A 185 19.58 54.08 30.43
N ARG A 186 20.87 53.95 30.06
CA ARG A 186 21.87 55.01 30.28
C ARG A 186 22.01 55.81 28.98
N ARG A 187 21.25 56.91 28.91
CA ARG A 187 21.27 57.86 27.79
C ARG A 187 22.58 58.65 27.84
N VAL A 188 23.60 58.20 27.12
CA VAL A 188 24.81 58.98 26.85
C VAL A 188 24.52 59.89 25.67
N GLN A 189 24.37 61.19 25.92
CA GLN A 189 24.38 62.21 24.87
C GLN A 189 25.81 62.30 24.31
N ILE A 190 26.03 61.73 23.12
CA ILE A 190 27.20 62.03 22.31
C ILE A 190 26.80 63.14 21.35
N THR A 191 27.11 64.38 21.74
CA THR A 191 27.18 65.52 20.84
C THR A 191 28.42 65.36 19.97
N GLY A 192 28.28 64.63 18.86
CA GLY A 192 29.32 64.43 17.87
C GLY A 192 28.75 64.68 16.50
N LYS A 193 29.07 65.85 15.93
CA LYS A 193 29.01 66.09 14.50
C LYS A 193 29.97 65.08 13.84
N HIS A 194 29.45 63.93 13.42
CA HIS A 194 30.07 63.10 12.40
C HIS A 194 29.08 63.02 11.27
N ASP A 195 29.55 63.54 10.15
CA ASP A 195 28.89 63.59 8.89
C ASP A 195 28.29 62.24 8.50
N ARG A 196 27.22 62.35 7.73
CA ARG A 196 26.56 61.30 6.98
C ARG A 196 27.51 60.72 5.93
N GLU A 197 28.56 60.03 6.34
CA GLU A 197 29.25 59.09 5.46
C GLU A 197 28.70 57.71 5.80
N VAL A 198 27.58 57.39 5.14
CA VAL A 198 27.07 56.02 5.14
C VAL A 198 28.19 55.16 4.58
N ASN A 199 28.61 54.16 5.35
CA ASN A 199 29.76 53.33 5.03
C ASN A 199 29.48 52.58 3.71
N PRO A 200 30.17 52.87 2.59
CA PRO A 200 29.81 52.37 1.26
C PRO A 200 29.77 50.84 1.17
N CYS A 201 30.54 50.18 2.03
CA CYS A 201 30.58 48.72 2.17
C CYS A 201 29.26 48.14 2.71
N LEU A 202 28.59 48.84 3.64
CA LEU A 202 27.30 48.41 4.18
C LEU A 202 26.17 48.62 3.17
N GLU A 203 26.20 49.73 2.43
CA GLU A 203 25.23 49.99 1.35
C GLU A 203 25.34 48.94 0.24
N ALA A 204 26.56 48.59 -0.17
CA ALA A 204 26.78 47.52 -1.14
C ALA A 204 26.29 46.15 -0.63
N ARG A 205 26.49 45.85 0.67
CA ARG A 205 25.99 44.61 1.28
C ARG A 205 24.47 44.58 1.37
N ILE A 206 23.82 45.70 1.69
CA ILE A 206 22.36 45.82 1.71
C ILE A 206 21.81 45.58 0.29
N ALA A 207 22.39 46.22 -0.73
CA ALA A 207 21.98 46.00 -2.12
C ALA A 207 22.15 44.54 -2.57
N SER A 208 23.26 43.87 -2.19
CA SER A 208 23.45 42.43 -2.44
C SER A 208 22.35 41.59 -1.79
N LEU A 209 22.06 41.82 -0.51
CA LEU A 209 21.02 41.08 0.22
C LEU A 209 19.62 41.36 -0.34
N GLU A 210 19.34 42.57 -0.81
CA GLU A 210 18.10 42.92 -1.49
C GLU A 210 17.94 42.15 -2.81
N THR A 211 19.00 42.02 -3.60
CA THR A 211 18.98 41.20 -4.83
C THR A 211 18.81 39.70 -4.53
N GLU A 212 19.50 39.19 -3.51
CA GLU A 212 19.36 37.80 -3.06
C GLU A 212 17.93 37.51 -2.59
N LEU A 213 17.33 38.42 -1.80
CA LEU A 213 15.94 38.34 -1.36
C LEU A 213 14.98 38.37 -2.56
N MET A 214 15.21 39.25 -3.52
CA MET A 214 14.39 39.34 -4.74
C MET A 214 14.43 38.04 -5.54
N MET A 215 15.63 37.45 -5.74
CA MET A 215 15.78 36.16 -6.42
C MET A 215 15.13 35.01 -5.65
N ALA A 216 15.27 34.98 -4.32
CA ALA A 216 14.64 33.97 -3.48
C ALA A 216 13.10 34.05 -3.55
N ASN A 217 12.54 35.27 -3.52
CA ASN A 217 11.10 35.47 -3.69
C ASN A 217 10.59 35.03 -5.06
N ALA A 218 11.34 35.32 -6.14
CA ALA A 218 11.02 34.84 -7.47
C ALA A 218 11.03 33.30 -7.53
N LYS A 219 12.02 32.66 -6.90
CA LYS A 219 12.09 31.20 -6.83
C LYS A 219 10.94 30.58 -6.03
N CYS A 220 10.54 31.20 -4.92
CA CYS A 220 9.36 30.77 -4.16
C CYS A 220 8.08 30.87 -5.00
N ALA A 221 7.92 31.94 -5.80
CA ALA A 221 6.77 32.09 -6.68
C ALA A 221 6.72 31.00 -7.77
N GLU A 222 7.86 30.67 -8.38
CA GLU A 222 7.96 29.55 -9.34
C GLU A 222 7.59 28.21 -8.70
N LEU A 223 8.06 27.94 -7.47
CA LEU A 223 7.76 26.70 -6.77
C LEU A 223 6.28 26.60 -6.39
N GLU A 224 5.65 27.69 -5.96
CA GLU A 224 4.21 27.70 -5.69
C GLU A 224 3.39 27.52 -6.98
N ALA A 225 3.82 28.11 -8.11
CA ALA A 225 3.18 27.86 -9.41
C ALA A 225 3.32 26.40 -9.86
N ALA A 226 4.52 25.81 -9.73
CA ALA A 226 4.77 24.42 -10.07
C ALA A 226 3.97 23.46 -9.18
N LYS A 227 3.88 23.76 -7.87
CA LYS A 227 3.04 23.03 -6.93
C LYS A 227 1.55 23.14 -7.28
N GLY A 228 1.07 24.32 -7.67
CA GLY A 228 -0.29 24.52 -8.16
C GLY A 228 -0.59 23.63 -9.37
N ALA A 229 0.27 23.65 -10.38
CA ALA A 229 0.13 22.81 -11.57
C ALA A 229 0.12 21.30 -11.24
N ALA A 230 0.98 20.86 -10.33
CA ALA A 230 1.01 19.46 -9.88
C ALA A 230 -0.28 19.06 -9.13
N VAL A 231 -0.84 19.96 -8.33
CA VAL A 231 -2.13 19.74 -7.65
C VAL A 231 -3.26 19.61 -8.68
N ASP A 232 -3.30 20.49 -9.68
CA ASP A 232 -4.31 20.44 -10.74
C ASP A 232 -4.25 19.12 -11.52
N GLU A 233 -3.05 18.66 -11.89
CA GLU A 233 -2.82 17.36 -12.55
C GLU A 233 -3.28 16.19 -11.67
N MET A 234 -2.96 16.23 -10.38
CA MET A 234 -3.45 15.23 -9.42
C MET A 234 -4.98 15.20 -9.32
N GLU A 235 -5.64 16.37 -9.37
CA GLU A 235 -7.10 16.44 -9.36
C GLU A 235 -7.72 15.89 -10.65
N GLU A 236 -7.12 16.17 -11.81
CA GLU A 236 -7.58 15.61 -13.09
C GLU A 236 -7.46 14.08 -13.11
N LEU A 237 -6.33 13.53 -12.65
CA LEU A 237 -6.14 12.09 -12.52
C LEU A 237 -7.16 11.47 -11.56
N ARG A 238 -7.46 12.13 -10.44
CA ARG A 238 -8.51 11.69 -9.51
C ARG A 238 -9.89 11.67 -10.17
N ARG A 239 -10.27 12.72 -10.91
CA ARG A 239 -11.54 12.77 -11.64
C ARG A 239 -11.63 11.66 -12.69
N HIS A 240 -10.55 11.45 -13.46
CA HIS A 240 -10.50 10.39 -14.46
C HIS A 240 -10.64 8.99 -13.84
N ASN A 241 -9.93 8.73 -12.74
CA ASN A 241 -10.02 7.44 -12.04
C ASN A 241 -11.43 7.21 -11.47
N GLU A 242 -12.05 8.24 -10.91
CA GLU A 242 -13.43 8.16 -10.40
C GLU A 242 -14.44 7.91 -11.53
N GLU A 243 -14.26 8.55 -12.69
CA GLU A 243 -15.10 8.28 -13.87
C GLU A 243 -14.92 6.85 -14.39
N ASN A 244 -13.69 6.33 -14.42
CA ASN A 244 -13.42 4.94 -14.82
C ASN A 244 -14.08 3.94 -13.86
N LEU A 245 -14.01 4.18 -12.55
CA LEU A 245 -14.72 3.38 -11.54
C LEU A 245 -16.24 3.43 -11.76
N ARG A 246 -16.80 4.62 -12.03
CA ARG A 246 -18.24 4.76 -12.37
C ARG A 246 -18.61 4.00 -13.64
N LYS A 247 -17.77 4.03 -14.68
CA LYS A 247 -17.99 3.29 -15.93
C LYS A 247 -17.95 1.78 -15.71
N ALA A 248 -16.96 1.28 -14.97
CA ALA A 248 -16.85 -0.14 -14.62
C ALA A 248 -18.07 -0.61 -13.82
N SER A 249 -18.47 0.14 -12.79
CA SER A 249 -19.67 -0.17 -11.99
C SER A 249 -20.95 -0.18 -12.82
N ARG A 250 -21.12 0.76 -13.77
CA ARG A 250 -22.26 0.75 -14.70
C ARG A 250 -22.25 -0.44 -15.64
N ALA A 251 -21.08 -0.90 -16.09
CA ALA A 251 -20.96 -2.08 -16.93
C ALA A 251 -21.32 -3.35 -16.15
N GLU A 252 -20.78 -3.52 -14.95
CA GLU A 252 -21.13 -4.63 -14.05
C GLU A 252 -22.63 -4.65 -13.73
N GLN A 253 -23.22 -3.50 -13.45
CA GLN A 253 -24.65 -3.40 -13.16
C GLN A 253 -25.52 -3.84 -14.35
N LYS A 254 -25.13 -3.51 -15.58
CA LYS A 254 -25.80 -3.97 -16.80
C LYS A 254 -25.71 -5.48 -16.98
N GLU A 255 -24.55 -6.07 -16.72
CA GLU A 255 -24.37 -7.53 -16.78
C GLU A 255 -25.22 -8.24 -15.71
N ILE A 256 -25.29 -7.67 -14.50
CA ILE A 256 -26.17 -8.19 -13.43
C ILE A 256 -27.65 -8.10 -13.85
N GLU A 257 -28.08 -6.99 -14.43
CA GLU A 257 -29.45 -6.81 -14.91
C GLU A 257 -29.79 -7.80 -16.01
N LYS A 258 -28.88 -8.01 -16.97
CA LYS A 258 -29.05 -9.01 -18.03
C LYS A 258 -29.14 -10.44 -17.47
N ALA A 259 -28.25 -10.80 -16.54
CA ALA A 259 -28.30 -12.10 -15.90
C ALA A 259 -29.60 -12.30 -15.08
N ARG A 260 -30.14 -11.23 -14.48
CA ARG A 260 -31.43 -11.29 -13.79
C ARG A 260 -32.59 -11.54 -14.75
N THR A 261 -32.65 -10.82 -15.87
CA THR A 261 -33.72 -11.05 -16.87
C THR A 261 -33.66 -12.45 -17.45
N GLU A 262 -32.46 -12.96 -17.77
CA GLU A 262 -32.28 -14.35 -18.22
C GLU A 262 -32.72 -15.36 -17.14
N ASN A 263 -32.46 -15.09 -15.86
CA ASN A 263 -32.91 -15.95 -14.76
C ASN A 263 -34.44 -15.97 -14.63
N ASP A 264 -35.08 -14.80 -14.78
CA ASP A 264 -36.54 -14.66 -14.69
C ASP A 264 -37.23 -15.37 -15.87
N GLU A 265 -36.67 -15.28 -17.08
CA GLU A 265 -37.14 -16.01 -18.25
C GLU A 265 -37.04 -17.53 -18.05
N LEU A 266 -35.89 -18.03 -17.59
CA LEU A 266 -35.70 -19.45 -17.30
C LEU A 266 -36.64 -19.93 -16.18
N ARG A 267 -36.91 -19.11 -15.17
CA ARG A 267 -37.89 -19.43 -14.12
C ARG A 267 -39.29 -19.55 -14.70
N ALA A 268 -39.69 -18.63 -15.59
CA ALA A 268 -40.97 -18.70 -16.26
C ALA A 268 -41.10 -19.97 -17.11
N GLU A 269 -40.06 -20.32 -17.87
CA GLU A 269 -40.02 -21.56 -18.66
C GLU A 269 -40.12 -22.82 -17.77
N VAL A 270 -39.43 -22.83 -16.63
CA VAL A 270 -39.54 -23.93 -15.67
C VAL A 270 -40.95 -24.03 -15.10
N THR A 271 -41.64 -22.91 -14.86
CA THR A 271 -43.04 -22.94 -14.40
C THR A 271 -43.98 -23.49 -15.47
N THR A 272 -43.84 -23.09 -16.73
CA THR A 272 -44.69 -23.59 -17.82
C THR A 272 -44.48 -25.09 -18.04
N LEU A 273 -43.22 -25.56 -18.04
CA LEU A 273 -42.90 -26.99 -18.16
C LEU A 273 -43.44 -27.81 -16.98
N ARG A 274 -43.51 -27.23 -15.77
CA ARG A 274 -44.13 -27.91 -14.62
C ARG A 274 -45.64 -28.08 -14.81
N GLU A 275 -46.32 -27.02 -15.26
CA GLU A 275 -47.77 -27.08 -15.55
C GLU A 275 -48.08 -28.08 -16.67
N GLU A 276 -47.26 -28.12 -17.73
CA GLU A 276 -47.38 -29.10 -18.81
C GLU A 276 -47.16 -30.54 -18.31
N ASN A 277 -46.13 -30.76 -17.49
CA ASN A 277 -45.90 -32.07 -16.86
C ASN A 277 -47.10 -32.50 -16.00
N GLU A 278 -47.71 -31.59 -15.24
CA GLU A 278 -48.88 -31.89 -14.44
C GLU A 278 -50.10 -32.27 -15.30
N LYS A 279 -50.31 -31.58 -16.43
CA LYS A 279 -51.34 -31.92 -17.43
C LYS A 279 -51.10 -33.29 -18.05
N LEU A 280 -49.87 -33.61 -18.42
CA LEU A 280 -49.54 -34.94 -18.96
C LEU A 280 -49.72 -36.05 -17.91
N LEU A 281 -49.33 -35.79 -16.66
CA LEU A 281 -49.54 -36.74 -15.56
C LEU A 281 -51.02 -37.00 -15.29
N THR A 282 -51.87 -35.98 -15.37
CA THR A 282 -53.33 -36.13 -15.23
C THR A 282 -53.92 -36.93 -16.39
N GLN A 283 -53.54 -36.65 -17.64
CA GLN A 283 -53.95 -37.45 -18.80
C GLN A 283 -53.53 -38.92 -18.68
N ILE A 284 -52.30 -39.20 -18.23
CA ILE A 284 -51.83 -40.57 -18.00
C ILE A 284 -52.69 -41.27 -16.95
N ARG A 285 -53.09 -40.58 -15.87
CA ARG A 285 -53.99 -41.17 -14.85
C ARG A 285 -55.35 -41.51 -15.46
N GLU A 286 -55.95 -40.60 -16.22
CA GLU A 286 -57.25 -40.81 -16.87
C GLU A 286 -57.20 -42.01 -17.84
N LEU A 287 -56.16 -42.09 -18.67
CA LEU A 287 -55.97 -43.22 -19.59
C LEU A 287 -55.79 -44.55 -18.83
N ARG A 288 -55.07 -44.55 -17.71
CA ARG A 288 -54.94 -45.74 -16.85
C ARG A 288 -56.28 -46.17 -16.27
N TYR A 289 -57.10 -45.22 -15.81
CA TYR A 289 -58.45 -45.53 -15.32
C TYR A 289 -59.35 -46.08 -16.43
N ALA A 290 -59.34 -45.47 -17.62
CA ALA A 290 -60.11 -45.93 -18.76
C ALA A 290 -59.69 -47.33 -19.22
N ALA A 291 -58.38 -47.60 -19.27
CA ALA A 291 -57.85 -48.92 -19.61
C ALA A 291 -58.24 -49.99 -18.58
N ALA A 292 -58.21 -49.67 -17.28
CA ALA A 292 -58.65 -50.56 -16.23
C ALA A 292 -60.16 -50.88 -16.33
N ALA A 293 -60.99 -49.87 -16.61
CA ALA A 293 -62.43 -50.05 -16.81
C ALA A 293 -62.73 -50.92 -18.05
N ALA A 294 -62.03 -50.70 -19.16
CA ALA A 294 -62.16 -51.52 -20.37
C ALA A 294 -61.74 -52.99 -20.12
N ALA A 295 -60.67 -53.21 -19.35
CA ALA A 295 -60.24 -54.55 -18.97
C ALA A 295 -61.27 -55.26 -18.08
N ALA A 296 -61.90 -54.55 -17.14
CA ALA A 296 -62.98 -55.11 -16.31
C ALA A 296 -64.21 -55.49 -17.16
N ALA A 297 -64.65 -54.62 -18.07
CA ALA A 297 -65.76 -54.91 -18.98
C ALA A 297 -65.47 -56.10 -19.91
N ALA A 298 -64.22 -56.25 -20.37
CA ALA A 298 -63.80 -57.40 -21.17
C ALA A 298 -63.80 -58.71 -20.35
N ALA A 299 -63.46 -58.65 -19.06
CA ALA A 299 -63.53 -59.80 -18.16
C ALA A 299 -64.99 -60.22 -17.88
N GLU A 300 -65.90 -59.27 -17.63
CA GLU A 300 -67.33 -59.55 -17.46
C GLU A 300 -67.96 -60.16 -18.74
N ALA A 301 -67.57 -59.66 -19.92
CA ALA A 301 -68.03 -60.23 -21.19
C ALA A 301 -67.52 -61.66 -21.44
N ALA A 302 -66.30 -61.98 -20.98
CA ALA A 302 -65.75 -63.33 -21.08
C ALA A 302 -66.43 -64.33 -20.12
N GLU A 303 -66.81 -63.89 -18.92
CA GLU A 303 -67.62 -64.72 -17.99
C GLU A 303 -69.03 -65.00 -18.54
N ALA A 304 -69.63 -64.05 -19.27
CA ALA A 304 -70.96 -64.22 -19.87
C ALA A 304 -71.02 -65.20 -21.05
N GLU A 305 -69.90 -65.44 -21.76
CA GLU A 305 -69.86 -66.44 -22.85
C GLU A 305 -69.68 -67.89 -22.35
N ASP A 306 -69.17 -68.10 -21.13
CA ASP A 306 -68.98 -69.43 -20.52
C ASP A 306 -70.28 -70.00 -19.90
N GLU A 307 -71.34 -69.19 -19.76
CA GLU A 307 -72.67 -69.60 -19.28
C GLU A 307 -73.63 -70.05 -20.41
N THR A 308 -73.13 -70.43 -21.59
CA THR A 308 -74.00 -71.01 -22.64
C THR A 308 -74.41 -72.45 -22.26
N PRO A 309 -75.71 -72.76 -22.09
CA PRO A 309 -76.13 -74.06 -21.58
C PRO A 309 -75.94 -75.16 -22.62
N THR A 310 -75.32 -76.25 -22.18
CA THR A 310 -75.18 -77.50 -22.95
C THR A 310 -76.57 -77.99 -23.38
N PRO A 311 -76.79 -78.30 -24.67
CA PRO A 311 -78.10 -78.74 -25.14
C PRO A 311 -78.45 -80.11 -24.54
N PRO A 312 -79.74 -80.35 -24.19
CA PRO A 312 -80.14 -81.61 -23.58
C PRO A 312 -80.13 -82.73 -24.64
N ILE A 313 -79.63 -83.90 -24.24
CA ILE A 313 -79.66 -85.17 -25.00
C ILE A 313 -81.02 -85.83 -24.84
#